data_AF-A0A0B7C3J6-F1
#
_entry.id   AF-A0A0B7C3J6-F1
#
_cell.length_a   1.000
_cell.length_b   1.000
_cell.length_c   1.000
_cell.angle_alpha   90.00
_cell.angle_beta   90.00
_cell.angle_gamma   90.00
#
_symmetry.space_group_name_H-M   'P 1'
#
loop_
_entity.id
_entity.type
_entity.pdbx_description
1 polymer ?
#
loop_
_entity_poly.entity_id
_entity_poly.type
_entity_poly.pdbx_seq_one_letter_code
_entity_poly.pdbx_strand_id
1 'polypeptide(L)'
;TDQEDVKESVTGVLWNLSSCEDLKQSVIEDGLTVLVNNVILKYSGWSALGNSSSQLPWTTVCRNTTGILRNVSSAGFDARKRLRECKGL
;
A
#
# COMPACT_ATOMS: atom_id res chain seq x y z
N THR A 1 -13.77 -4.97 -15.24
CA THR A 1 -12.55 -5.24 -16.02
C THR A 1 -11.72 -3.98 -16.10
N ASP A 2 -12.21 -2.89 -16.71
CA ASP A 2 -11.47 -1.63 -16.86
C ASP A 2 -10.99 -0.96 -15.55
N GLN A 3 -11.75 -1.09 -14.46
CA GLN A 3 -11.35 -0.50 -13.16
C GLN A 3 -10.20 -1.25 -12.47
N GLU A 4 -9.98 -2.53 -12.80
CA GLU A 4 -8.87 -3.30 -12.23
C GLU A 4 -7.57 -2.92 -12.94
N ASP A 5 -7.59 -2.86 -14.28
CA ASP A 5 -6.46 -2.44 -15.11
C ASP A 5 -5.96 -1.04 -14.74
N VAL A 6 -6.88 -0.09 -14.48
CA VAL A 6 -6.51 1.25 -14.00
C VAL A 6 -5.81 1.20 -12.65
N LYS A 7 -6.27 0.36 -11.71
CA LYS A 7 -5.60 0.21 -10.40
C LYS A 7 -4.23 -0.43 -10.53
N GLU A 8 -4.08 -1.41 -11.41
CA GLU A 8 -2.80 -2.02 -11.71
C GLU A 8 -1.82 -0.99 -12.29
N SER A 9 -2.23 -0.20 -13.27
CA SER A 9 -1.41 0.89 -13.82
C SER A 9 -1.05 1.94 -12.78
N VAL A 10 -2.02 2.44 -12.01
CA VAL A 10 -1.78 3.48 -10.99
C VAL A 10 -0.82 2.98 -9.91
N THR A 11 -1.03 1.77 -9.39
CA THR A 11 -0.13 1.20 -8.38
C THR A 11 1.25 0.85 -8.94
N GLY A 12 1.35 0.48 -10.22
CA GLY A 12 2.64 0.28 -10.90
C GLY A 12 3.44 1.58 -11.02
N VAL A 13 2.79 2.68 -11.43
CA VAL A 13 3.43 4.00 -11.48
C VAL A 13 3.87 4.45 -10.09
N LEU A 14 3.02 4.33 -9.07
CA LEU A 14 3.38 4.68 -7.70
C LEU A 14 4.54 3.82 -7.17
N TRP A 15 4.62 2.55 -7.53
CA TRP A 15 5.76 1.71 -7.16
C TRP A 15 7.05 2.25 -7.76
N ASN A 16 7.05 2.61 -9.05
CA ASN A 16 8.22 3.24 -9.67
C ASN A 16 8.59 4.55 -8.97
N LEU A 17 7.63 5.45 -8.73
CA LEU A 17 7.87 6.73 -8.05
C LEU A 17 8.40 6.55 -6.62
N SER A 18 7.91 5.57 -5.88
CA SER A 18 8.35 5.29 -4.50
C SER A 18 9.82 4.90 -4.40
N SER A 19 10.48 4.56 -5.51
CA SER A 19 11.92 4.24 -5.54
C SER A 19 12.80 5.50 -5.54
N CYS A 20 12.24 6.67 -5.84
CA CYS A 20 12.94 7.95 -5.79
C CYS A 20 12.93 8.52 -4.37
N GLU A 21 14.11 8.75 -3.77
CA GLU A 21 14.24 9.26 -2.39
C GLU A 21 13.46 10.56 -2.17
N ASP A 22 13.52 11.49 -3.13
CA ASP A 22 12.86 12.80 -3.04
C ASP A 22 11.32 12.71 -3.04
N LEU A 23 10.76 11.61 -3.55
CA LEU A 23 9.30 11.43 -3.66
C LEU A 23 8.71 10.56 -2.55
N LYS A 24 9.53 9.83 -1.77
CA LYS A 24 9.01 8.90 -0.76
C LYS A 24 8.14 9.58 0.28
N GLN A 25 8.51 10.78 0.75
CA GLN A 25 7.72 11.51 1.73
C GLN A 25 6.35 11.91 1.16
N SER A 26 6.29 12.43 -0.07
CA SER A 26 5.03 12.73 -0.74
C SER A 26 4.15 11.49 -0.95
N VAL A 27 4.75 10.35 -1.32
CA VAL A 27 4.00 9.09 -1.44
C VAL A 27 3.43 8.63 -0.10
N ILE A 28 4.14 8.83 1.01
CA ILE A 28 3.62 8.52 2.36
C ILE A 28 2.49 9.49 2.73
N GLU A 29 2.68 10.79 2.49
CA GLU A 29 1.74 11.85 2.85
C GLU A 29 0.40 11.70 2.18
N ASP A 30 0.43 11.50 0.86
CA ASP A 30 -0.78 11.53 0.04
C ASP A 30 -1.32 10.12 -0.22
N GLY A 31 -0.45 9.11 -0.26
CA GLY A 31 -0.78 7.77 -0.73
C GLY A 31 -1.08 6.76 0.37
N LEU A 32 -0.45 6.86 1.54
CA LEU A 32 -0.43 5.78 2.54
C LEU A 32 -1.84 5.33 2.96
N THR A 33 -2.67 6.26 3.42
CA THR A 33 -4.03 5.95 3.89
C THR A 33 -4.92 5.39 2.77
N VAL A 34 -4.75 5.86 1.54
CA VAL A 34 -5.51 5.38 0.38
C VAL A 34 -5.13 3.94 0.05
N LEU A 35 -3.83 3.65 -0.01
CA LEU A 35 -3.30 2.31 -0.30
C LEU A 35 -3.72 1.29 0.77
N VAL A 36 -3.65 1.67 2.06
CA VAL A 36 -4.04 0.79 3.17
C VAL A 36 -5.54 0.49 3.13
N ASN A 37 -6.40 1.51 3.03
CA ASN A 37 -7.84 1.30 3.06
C ASN A 37 -8.40 0.60 1.81
N ASN A 38 -7.87 0.92 0.64
CA ASN A 38 -8.44 0.42 -0.62
C ASN A 38 -7.79 -0.87 -1.11
N VAL A 39 -6.59 -1.20 -0.63
CA VAL A 39 -5.87 -2.42 -1.03
C VAL A 39 -5.61 -3.31 0.18
N ILE A 40 -4.78 -2.89 1.13
CA ILE A 40 -4.33 -3.78 2.22
C ILE A 40 -5.51 -4.32 3.02
N LEU A 41 -6.37 -3.46 3.56
CA LEU A 41 -7.53 -3.89 4.34
C LEU A 41 -8.57 -4.63 3.51
N LYS A 42 -8.79 -4.18 2.27
CA LYS A 42 -9.81 -4.77 1.39
C LYS A 42 -9.47 -6.21 1.01
N TYR A 43 -8.20 -6.49 0.72
CA TYR A 43 -7.80 -7.79 0.19
C TYR A 43 -7.23 -8.74 1.26
N SER A 44 -6.68 -8.25 2.37
CA SER A 44 -5.96 -9.08 3.37
C SER A 44 -6.83 -10.05 4.16
N GLY A 45 -8.16 -9.91 4.11
CA GLY A 45 -9.04 -10.65 5.01
C GLY A 45 -8.95 -10.23 6.46
N TRP A 46 -8.30 -9.09 6.73
CA TRP A 46 -8.26 -8.52 8.07
C TRP A 46 -9.68 -8.16 8.52
N SER A 47 -10.13 -8.80 9.60
CA SER A 47 -11.36 -8.47 10.30
C SER A 47 -11.04 -8.24 11.75
N ALA A 48 -11.48 -7.10 12.31
CA ALA A 48 -11.35 -6.81 13.74
C ALA A 48 -12.02 -7.86 14.64
N LEU A 49 -12.90 -8.70 14.06
CA LEU A 49 -13.67 -9.72 14.77
C LEU A 49 -13.01 -11.12 14.72
N GLY A 50 -11.79 -11.25 14.21
CA GLY A 50 -11.00 -12.49 14.27
C GLY A 50 -11.42 -13.60 13.31
N ASN A 51 -12.45 -13.38 12.48
CA ASN A 51 -12.87 -14.34 11.45
C ASN A 51 -12.15 -14.03 10.13
N SER A 52 -10.83 -14.28 10.09
CA SER A 52 -9.98 -14.07 8.92
C SER A 52 -10.07 -15.29 7.99
N SER A 53 -10.95 -15.21 6.99
CA SER A 53 -11.18 -16.31 6.03
C SER A 53 -10.83 -15.99 4.57
N SER A 54 -10.02 -14.96 4.29
CA SER A 54 -9.56 -14.73 2.92
C SER A 54 -8.05 -14.61 2.87
N GLN A 55 -7.41 -15.60 2.25
CA GLN A 55 -6.09 -15.40 1.68
C GLN A 55 -6.15 -14.18 0.76
N LEU A 56 -5.19 -13.28 0.91
CA LEU A 56 -4.97 -12.18 -0.03
C LEU A 56 -4.93 -12.80 -1.44
N PRO A 57 -5.89 -12.55 -2.35
CA PRO A 57 -5.66 -12.88 -3.73
C PRO A 57 -4.41 -12.09 -4.12
N TRP A 58 -3.34 -12.80 -4.49
CA TRP A 58 -2.02 -12.22 -4.76
C TRP A 58 -2.03 -11.50 -6.11
N THR A 59 -2.89 -10.49 -6.24
CA THR A 59 -3.10 -9.70 -7.44
C THR A 59 -1.93 -8.76 -7.69
N THR A 60 -1.81 -8.27 -8.92
CA THR A 60 -0.80 -7.27 -9.29
C THR A 60 -0.94 -6.02 -8.42
N VAL A 61 -2.16 -5.57 -8.13
CA VAL A 61 -2.44 -4.41 -7.26
C VAL A 61 -1.86 -4.63 -5.85
N CYS A 62 -2.04 -5.81 -5.26
CA CYS A 62 -1.49 -6.16 -3.94
C CYS A 62 0.04 -6.20 -3.97
N ARG A 63 0.64 -6.81 -5.01
CA ARG A 63 2.09 -6.87 -5.20
C ARG A 63 2.69 -5.48 -5.34
N ASN A 64 2.10 -4.63 -6.18
CA ASN A 64 2.58 -3.26 -6.40
C ASN A 64 2.47 -2.45 -5.10
N THR A 65 1.34 -2.56 -4.41
CA THR A 65 1.10 -1.84 -3.14
C THR A 65 2.11 -2.23 -2.06
N THR A 66 2.38 -3.52 -1.88
CA THR A 66 3.41 -3.98 -0.94
C THR A 66 4.82 -3.54 -1.37
N GLY A 67 5.08 -3.46 -2.68
CA GLY A 67 6.30 -2.87 -3.25
C GLY A 67 6.48 -1.39 -2.92
N ILE A 68 5.41 -0.60 -3.03
CA ILE A 68 5.39 0.82 -2.63
C ILE A 68 5.76 0.95 -1.15
N LEU A 69 5.04 0.22 -0.28
CA LEU A 69 5.23 0.26 1.17
C LEU A 69 6.66 -0.14 1.57
N ARG A 70 7.22 -1.17 0.92
CA ARG A 70 8.62 -1.57 1.09
C ARG A 70 9.57 -0.41 0.79
N ASN A 71 9.41 0.24 -0.36
CA ASN A 71 10.30 1.32 -0.76
C ASN A 71 10.21 2.51 0.21
N VAL A 72 9.00 2.98 0.52
CA VAL A 72 8.83 4.15 1.39
C VAL A 72 9.23 3.89 2.85
N SER A 73 9.19 2.63 3.30
CA SER A 73 9.66 2.25 4.65
C SER A 73 11.16 2.54 4.89
N SER A 74 11.93 2.75 3.82
CA SER A 74 13.35 3.10 3.90
C SER A 74 13.61 4.60 4.07
N ALA A 75 12.60 5.48 3.98
CA ALA A 75 12.74 6.95 4.03
C ALA A 75 13.04 7.55 5.42
N GLY A 76 13.58 6.74 6.35
CA GLY A 76 14.00 7.20 7.68
C GLY A 76 12.97 6.98 8.80
N PHE A 77 13.25 7.57 9.96
CA PHE A 77 12.49 7.32 11.18
C PHE A 77 11.03 7.77 11.07
N ASP A 78 10.77 8.99 10.57
CA ASP A 78 9.42 9.55 10.50
C ASP A 78 8.53 8.78 9.55
N ALA A 79 9.07 8.33 8.42
CA ALA A 79 8.38 7.44 7.50
C ALA A 79 7.93 6.14 8.19
N ARG A 80 8.85 5.47 8.89
CA ARG A 80 8.53 4.25 9.64
C ARG A 80 7.53 4.50 10.76
N LYS A 81 7.60 5.66 11.43
CA LYS A 81 6.64 6.05 12.46
C LYS A 81 5.24 6.20 11.87
N ARG A 82 5.10 6.94 10.77
CA ARG A 82 3.81 7.12 10.06
C ARG A 82 3.23 5.81 9.57
N LEU A 83 4.05 4.91 9.03
CA LEU A 83 3.61 3.57 8.62
C LEU A 83 3.02 2.78 9.79
N ARG A 84 3.69 2.75 10.94
CA ARG A 84 3.20 2.04 12.15
C ARG A 84 1.96 2.69 12.79
N GLU A 85 1.81 4.00 12.63
CA GLU A 85 0.65 4.74 13.14
C GLU A 85 -0.57 4.66 12.19
N CYS A 86 -0.39 4.13 10.97
CA CYS A 86 -1.47 3.94 10.02
C CYS A 86 -2.35 2.75 10.42
N LYS A 87 -3.58 3.03 10.85
CA LYS A 87 -4.52 1.99 11.29
C LYS A 87 -4.79 0.98 10.16
N GLY A 88 -4.58 -0.29 10.46
CA GLY A 88 -4.87 -1.38 9.52
C GLY A 88 -3.71 -1.78 8.61
N LEU A 89 -2.54 -1.16 8.78
CA LEU A 89 -1.25 -1.63 8.27
C LEU A 89 -0.45 -2.27 9.41
#